data_AF-A0AAD2Q580-F1
#
_entry.id   AF-A0AAD2Q580-F1
#
_cell.length_a   1.000
_cell.length_b   1.000
_cell.length_c   1.000
_cell.angle_alpha   90.00
_cell.angle_beta   90.00
_cell.angle_gamma   90.00
#
_symmetry.space_group_name_H-M   'P 1'
#
loop_
_entity.id
_entity.type
_entity.pdbx_description
1 polymer ?
#
loop_
_entity_poly.entity_id
_entity_poly.type
_entity_poly.pdbx_seq_one_letter_code
_entity_poly.pdbx_strand_id
1 'polypeptide(L)'
;MPIIFLPHADTLEHDSLHWLKLAFALAFADIEGAVERIAGLQSLNDLILFSRNNSKQLYFLVDGFDLVADDLKATIYSLVSNHFLVYTTYQLAGRISLSIRLPSKFSEQDVWKWMEHYENDFPSSMTMQNRLFLKYITGGIPAHLQAMREFRGQAFKEIVSKFRQCHKMQALADDVTAFHSRMESLKSADRKRYLQLVTACLTDTIPEIRHGSHPTLYDPRYFCFDDEGRGCCASGLARDIMINLLYAEDMSLFTSDSWYSSVRSACGLIRDSSIIQICLGRIALSGLFHANANGTAMRISTFRETPAFGWMFEEARKNPRGTSSFLCIPGPDTCRFFTAVIVRINPVDKTAHLIPLQISVSQTCTDLATSFFAVTWHGWGKFIRDEGFKTINTFVLVDSLTSESAETISNSNTFREGVRVRIFTQRVLDSRRQLTAFISSFLQITRFATSMYLLSIPNWVVYSSEINIKPQPPNYSRASSIYFHFAITNMGILVGSLHFPSSCMKPSASYSALAALL
;
A
#
# COMPACT_ATOMS: atom_id res chain seq x y z
N MET A 1 34.72 25.08 -17.90
CA MET A 1 33.70 25.33 -18.95
C MET A 1 32.48 25.87 -18.22
N PRO A 2 32.01 27.10 -18.48
CA PRO A 2 30.95 27.68 -17.66
C PRO A 2 29.61 26.96 -17.91
N ILE A 3 28.98 26.53 -16.81
CA ILE A 3 27.65 25.92 -16.81
C ILE A 3 26.72 26.89 -16.10
N ILE A 4 25.69 27.36 -16.82
CA ILE A 4 24.73 28.34 -16.34
C ILE A 4 23.44 27.57 -16.01
N PHE A 5 23.23 27.27 -14.73
CA PHE A 5 22.00 26.67 -14.23
C PHE A 5 20.93 27.76 -14.10
N LEU A 6 19.83 27.63 -14.84
CA LEU A 6 18.68 28.50 -14.68
C LEU A 6 17.74 27.96 -13.58
N PRO A 7 17.21 28.81 -12.70
CA PRO A 7 16.21 28.39 -11.70
C PRO A 7 14.87 28.02 -12.36
N HIS A 8 13.96 27.46 -11.55
CA HIS A 8 12.62 27.03 -11.98
C HIS A 8 11.82 28.16 -12.65
N ALA A 9 10.90 27.80 -13.55
CA ALA A 9 10.09 28.73 -14.36
C ALA A 9 9.46 29.87 -13.53
N ASP A 10 8.69 29.53 -12.48
CA ASP A 10 8.02 30.52 -11.60
C ASP A 10 9.00 31.53 -10.99
N THR A 11 10.24 31.10 -10.70
CA THR A 11 11.28 31.95 -10.14
C THR A 11 11.80 32.93 -11.20
N LEU A 12 12.08 32.44 -12.41
CA LEU A 12 12.50 33.28 -13.54
C LEU A 12 11.41 34.28 -13.98
N GLU A 13 10.13 33.92 -13.89
CA GLU A 13 9.03 34.80 -14.29
C GLU A 13 8.83 35.97 -13.32
N HIS A 14 9.21 35.81 -12.04
CA HIS A 14 9.06 36.87 -11.04
C HIS A 14 10.05 38.04 -11.21
N ASP A 15 11.33 37.74 -11.50
CA ASP A 15 12.35 38.75 -11.82
C ASP A 15 13.46 38.11 -12.69
N SER A 16 13.19 38.02 -14.00
CA SER A 16 14.07 37.33 -14.93
C SER A 16 15.48 37.93 -14.96
N LEU A 17 15.60 39.26 -14.82
CA LEU A 17 16.89 39.93 -14.88
C LEU A 17 17.72 39.61 -13.63
N HIS A 18 17.14 39.68 -12.43
CA HIS A 18 17.84 39.33 -11.20
C HIS A 18 18.33 37.87 -11.22
N TRP A 19 17.43 36.93 -11.52
CA TRP A 19 17.76 35.50 -11.49
C TRP A 19 18.74 35.08 -12.58
N LEU A 20 18.66 35.66 -13.77
CA LEU A 20 19.67 35.44 -14.83
C LEU A 20 21.02 36.04 -14.45
N LYS A 21 21.07 37.26 -13.86
CA LYS A 21 22.33 37.84 -13.36
C LYS A 21 22.96 36.95 -12.28
N LEU A 22 22.17 36.40 -11.37
CA LEU A 22 22.66 35.47 -10.35
C LEU A 22 23.20 34.17 -10.95
N ALA A 23 22.47 33.55 -11.88
CA ALA A 23 22.91 32.33 -12.58
C ALA A 23 24.24 32.53 -13.33
N PHE A 24 24.39 33.67 -14.02
CA PHE A 24 25.65 34.04 -14.67
C PHE A 24 26.76 34.32 -13.64
N ALA A 25 26.49 35.09 -12.58
CA ALA A 25 27.49 35.40 -11.56
C ALA A 25 28.05 34.14 -10.89
N LEU A 26 27.20 33.14 -10.61
CA LEU A 26 27.61 31.83 -10.10
C LEU A 26 28.46 31.05 -11.12
N ALA A 27 28.06 31.01 -12.39
CA ALA A 27 28.79 30.32 -13.46
C ALA A 27 30.17 30.94 -13.79
N PHE A 28 30.38 32.20 -13.40
CA PHE A 28 31.59 32.98 -13.64
C PHE A 28 32.32 33.41 -12.35
N ALA A 29 31.96 32.85 -11.19
CA ALA A 29 32.50 33.26 -9.88
C ALA A 29 34.03 33.16 -9.78
N ASP A 30 34.63 32.17 -10.45
CA ASP A 30 36.09 31.97 -10.49
C ASP A 30 36.83 32.89 -11.48
N ILE A 31 36.12 33.81 -12.17
CA ILE A 31 36.73 34.76 -13.12
C ILE A 31 36.77 36.15 -12.49
N GLU A 32 37.98 36.62 -12.22
CA GLU A 32 38.25 37.96 -11.68
C GLU A 32 37.54 39.07 -12.49
N GLY A 33 36.85 39.97 -11.79
CA GLY A 33 36.08 41.07 -12.38
C GLY A 33 34.80 40.66 -13.13
N ALA A 34 34.49 39.37 -13.26
CA ALA A 34 33.30 38.93 -13.99
C ALA A 34 32.01 39.18 -13.20
N VAL A 35 32.04 38.96 -11.88
CA VAL A 35 30.87 39.15 -11.00
C VAL A 35 30.44 40.61 -10.98
N GLU A 36 31.38 41.55 -10.85
CA GLU A 36 31.12 43.00 -10.89
C GLU A 36 30.58 43.44 -12.25
N ARG A 37 31.15 42.92 -13.35
CA ARG A 37 30.67 43.17 -14.71
C ARG A 37 29.26 42.66 -14.93
N ILE A 38 28.93 41.47 -14.42
CA ILE A 38 27.58 40.88 -14.50
C ILE A 38 26.61 41.67 -13.62
N ALA A 39 27.02 42.07 -12.41
CA ALA A 39 26.22 42.91 -11.51
C ALA A 39 25.91 44.29 -12.13
N GLY A 40 26.81 44.85 -12.94
CA GLY A 40 26.64 46.10 -13.66
C GLY A 40 25.63 46.07 -14.82
N LEU A 41 25.24 44.91 -15.33
CA LEU A 41 24.28 44.78 -16.45
C LEU A 41 22.88 45.28 -16.04
N GLN A 42 22.24 46.13 -16.85
CA GLN A 42 20.98 46.81 -16.49
C GLN A 42 19.74 46.22 -17.19
N SER A 43 19.93 45.36 -18.19
CA SER A 43 18.85 44.79 -18.98
C SER A 43 19.13 43.34 -19.43
N LEU A 44 18.07 42.64 -19.86
CA LEU A 44 18.18 41.33 -20.49
C LEU A 44 18.99 41.38 -21.79
N ASN A 45 18.96 42.50 -22.52
CA ASN A 45 19.78 42.70 -23.72
C ASN A 45 21.27 42.76 -23.38
N ASP A 46 21.65 43.35 -22.24
CA ASP A 46 23.05 43.39 -21.80
C ASP A 46 23.56 41.97 -21.48
N LEU A 47 22.73 41.13 -20.86
CA LEU A 47 23.02 39.70 -20.65
C LEU A 47 23.12 38.92 -21.97
N ILE A 48 22.24 39.18 -22.94
CA ILE A 48 22.29 38.57 -24.28
C ILE A 48 23.59 38.93 -24.98
N LEU A 49 24.00 40.20 -24.94
CA LEU A 49 25.27 40.66 -25.50
C LEU A 49 26.48 40.08 -24.74
N PHE A 50 26.44 40.05 -23.41
CA PHE A 50 27.48 39.42 -22.58
C PHE A 50 27.67 37.94 -22.93
N SER A 51 26.56 37.21 -23.12
CA SER A 51 26.59 35.81 -23.52
C SER A 51 27.15 35.63 -24.93
N ARG A 52 26.63 36.36 -25.93
CA ARG A 52 27.07 36.25 -27.33
C ARG A 52 28.52 36.64 -27.56
N ASN A 53 29.03 37.60 -26.79
CA ASN A 53 30.43 38.05 -26.86
C ASN A 53 31.39 37.14 -26.08
N ASN A 54 30.91 36.05 -25.46
CA ASN A 54 31.77 35.12 -24.75
C ASN A 54 32.50 34.20 -25.75
N SER A 55 33.83 34.20 -25.69
CA SER A 55 34.67 33.36 -26.56
C SER A 55 34.70 31.88 -26.15
N LYS A 56 34.22 31.54 -24.95
CA LYS A 56 34.05 30.16 -24.49
C LYS A 56 32.60 29.74 -24.73
N GLN A 57 32.42 28.51 -25.20
CA GLN A 57 31.08 27.95 -25.35
C GLN A 57 30.45 27.69 -23.98
N LEU A 58 29.22 28.16 -23.82
CA LEU A 58 28.45 28.11 -22.58
C LEU A 58 27.41 26.98 -22.65
N TYR A 59 27.08 26.43 -21.49
CA TYR A 59 26.08 25.37 -21.36
C TYR A 59 24.99 25.85 -20.42
N PHE A 60 23.82 26.14 -20.98
CA PHE A 60 22.64 26.55 -20.23
C PHE A 60 21.84 25.31 -19.87
N LEU A 61 21.61 25.11 -18.57
CA LEU A 61 20.84 23.99 -18.03
C LEU A 61 19.51 24.51 -17.49
N VAL A 62 18.40 23.96 -17.97
CA VAL A 62 17.05 24.36 -17.55
C VAL A 62 16.20 23.14 -17.23
N ASP A 63 15.62 23.10 -16.03
CA ASP A 63 14.71 22.04 -15.62
C ASP A 63 13.25 22.49 -15.84
N GLY A 64 12.42 21.66 -16.46
CA GLY A 64 11.01 21.96 -16.77
C GLY A 64 10.82 23.07 -17.82
N PHE A 65 11.54 23.03 -18.94
CA PHE A 65 11.51 24.11 -19.95
C PHE A 65 10.13 24.30 -20.62
N ASP A 66 9.26 23.29 -20.60
CA ASP A 66 7.86 23.40 -21.01
C ASP A 66 7.04 24.33 -20.11
N LEU A 67 7.40 24.45 -18.83
CA LEU A 67 6.73 25.31 -17.85
C LEU A 67 7.09 26.81 -17.98
N VAL A 68 8.16 27.14 -18.70
CA VAL A 68 8.64 28.53 -18.88
C VAL A 68 7.73 29.30 -19.85
N ALA A 69 7.27 30.51 -19.52
CA ALA A 69 6.50 31.35 -20.45
C ALA A 69 7.21 31.60 -21.81
N ASP A 70 6.46 31.73 -22.90
CA ASP A 70 7.01 31.73 -24.27
C ASP A 70 7.88 32.95 -24.62
N ASP A 71 7.64 34.10 -23.98
CA ASP A 71 8.45 35.30 -24.07
C ASP A 71 9.82 35.13 -23.36
N LEU A 72 9.81 34.47 -22.21
CA LEU A 72 11.02 34.06 -21.50
C LEU A 72 11.77 32.95 -22.25
N LYS A 73 11.08 31.99 -22.89
CA LYS A 73 11.70 31.03 -23.83
C LYS A 73 12.42 31.75 -24.96
N ALA A 74 11.82 32.78 -25.57
CA ALA A 74 12.44 33.59 -26.63
C ALA A 74 13.69 34.35 -26.14
N THR A 75 13.67 34.83 -24.89
CA THR A 75 14.83 35.43 -24.22
C THR A 75 15.95 34.40 -24.01
N ILE A 76 15.63 33.20 -23.52
CA ILE A 76 16.60 32.10 -23.36
C ILE A 76 17.18 31.69 -24.71
N TYR A 77 16.36 31.53 -25.77
CA TYR A 77 16.87 31.26 -27.12
C TYR A 77 17.80 32.38 -27.65
N SER A 78 17.59 33.63 -27.24
CA SER A 78 18.44 34.76 -27.60
C SER A 78 19.79 34.76 -26.86
N LEU A 79 19.79 34.35 -25.59
CA LEU A 79 20.97 34.14 -24.74
C LEU A 79 21.84 32.99 -25.29
N VAL A 80 21.23 31.85 -25.63
CA VAL A 80 21.97 30.65 -26.08
C VAL A 80 22.40 30.68 -27.55
N SER A 81 22.26 31.81 -28.24
CA SER A 81 22.72 31.96 -29.62
C SER A 81 24.24 31.76 -29.72
N ASN A 82 24.66 30.66 -30.36
CA ASN A 82 26.03 30.11 -30.45
C ASN A 82 26.51 29.25 -29.26
N HIS A 83 25.64 28.98 -28.29
CA HIS A 83 25.90 28.18 -27.09
C HIS A 83 25.03 26.90 -27.07
N PHE A 84 25.22 26.05 -26.07
CA PHE A 84 24.37 24.87 -25.88
C PHE A 84 23.26 25.15 -24.87
N LEU A 85 22.04 24.78 -25.23
CA LEU A 85 20.91 24.67 -24.32
C LEU A 85 20.61 23.19 -24.10
N VAL A 86 20.71 22.74 -22.85
CA VAL A 86 20.32 21.40 -22.42
C VAL A 86 19.19 21.54 -21.43
N TYR A 87 18.08 20.86 -21.67
CA TYR A 87 16.89 21.04 -20.85
C TYR A 87 16.08 19.76 -20.70
N THR A 88 15.33 19.68 -19.61
CA THR A 88 14.28 18.69 -19.42
C THR A 88 12.93 19.28 -19.86
N THR A 89 12.01 18.42 -20.29
CA THR A 89 10.64 18.79 -20.63
C THR A 89 9.76 17.54 -20.58
N TYR A 90 8.50 17.67 -20.20
CA TYR A 90 7.52 16.58 -20.31
C TYR A 90 6.92 16.48 -21.72
N GLN A 91 6.93 17.58 -22.48
CA GLN A 91 6.48 17.63 -23.88
C GLN A 91 7.58 18.15 -24.81
N LEU A 92 7.91 17.38 -25.86
CA LEU A 92 8.91 17.81 -26.85
C LEU A 92 8.40 19.05 -27.60
N ALA A 93 9.06 20.19 -27.38
CA ALA A 93 8.74 21.47 -27.99
C ALA A 93 10.03 22.21 -28.40
N GLY A 94 9.94 23.06 -29.41
CA GLY A 94 11.04 23.93 -29.85
C GLY A 94 12.06 23.30 -30.81
N ARG A 95 13.17 23.99 -31.03
CA ARG A 95 14.25 23.55 -31.93
C ARG A 95 15.22 22.63 -31.18
N ILE A 96 15.20 21.35 -31.52
CA ILE A 96 16.02 20.31 -30.86
C ILE A 96 17.03 19.74 -31.85
N SER A 97 18.33 19.87 -31.54
CA SER A 97 19.41 19.24 -32.31
C SER A 97 19.67 17.78 -31.89
N LEU A 98 19.38 17.44 -30.63
CA LEU A 98 19.48 16.10 -30.08
C LEU A 98 18.44 15.94 -28.96
N SER A 99 17.59 14.92 -29.04
CA SER A 99 16.67 14.53 -27.96
C SER A 99 17.11 13.20 -27.34
N ILE A 100 17.20 13.15 -26.01
CA ILE A 100 17.37 11.90 -25.26
C ILE A 100 16.09 11.66 -24.47
N ARG A 101 15.30 10.65 -24.87
CA ARG A 101 14.10 10.26 -24.12
C ARG A 101 14.50 9.34 -22.98
N LEU A 102 14.58 9.88 -21.76
CA LEU A 102 14.72 9.08 -20.56
C LEU A 102 13.38 8.36 -20.27
N PRO A 103 13.38 7.06 -19.95
CA PRO A 103 12.17 6.39 -19.47
C PRO A 103 11.82 6.88 -18.06
N SER A 104 10.53 6.96 -17.73
CA SER A 104 10.06 7.47 -16.43
C SER A 104 10.46 6.59 -15.24
N LYS A 105 10.77 5.32 -15.50
CA LYS A 105 11.27 4.32 -14.55
C LYS A 105 12.18 3.32 -15.27
N PHE A 106 13.01 2.61 -14.52
CA PHE A 106 13.76 1.47 -15.06
C PHE A 106 12.82 0.37 -15.57
N SER A 107 13.27 -0.37 -16.58
CA SER A 107 12.61 -1.61 -17.00
C SER A 107 12.69 -2.64 -15.88
N GLU A 108 11.86 -3.69 -15.93
CA GLU A 108 11.96 -4.81 -14.99
C GLU A 108 13.37 -5.40 -14.92
N GLN A 109 14.02 -5.59 -16.08
CA GLN A 109 15.38 -6.12 -16.14
C GLN A 109 16.39 -5.15 -15.51
N ASP A 110 16.22 -3.84 -15.69
CA ASP A 110 17.16 -2.85 -15.16
C ASP A 110 16.98 -2.63 -13.65
N VAL A 111 15.77 -2.79 -13.12
CA VAL A 111 15.54 -2.87 -11.66
C VAL A 111 16.29 -4.07 -11.07
N TRP A 112 16.26 -5.23 -11.74
CA TRP A 112 17.00 -6.41 -11.27
C TRP A 112 18.51 -6.23 -11.36
N LYS A 113 19.06 -5.74 -12.48
CA LYS A 113 20.50 -5.39 -12.61
C LYS A 113 20.93 -4.37 -11.55
N TRP A 114 20.09 -3.38 -11.26
CA TRP A 114 20.36 -2.38 -10.22
C TRP A 114 20.42 -3.03 -8.82
N MET A 115 19.50 -3.95 -8.51
CA MET A 115 19.54 -4.69 -7.23
C MET A 115 20.74 -5.63 -7.12
N GLU A 116 21.14 -6.31 -8.20
CA GLU A 116 22.34 -7.15 -8.26
C GLU A 116 23.61 -6.32 -8.05
N HIS A 117 23.73 -5.19 -8.76
CA HIS A 117 24.88 -4.29 -8.65
C HIS A 117 25.04 -3.70 -7.24
N TYR A 118 23.93 -3.50 -6.51
CA TYR A 118 23.92 -3.00 -5.14
C TYR A 118 23.57 -4.06 -4.08
N GLU A 119 23.75 -5.35 -4.38
CA GLU A 119 23.35 -6.44 -3.45
C GLU A 119 24.03 -6.32 -2.08
N ASN A 120 25.28 -5.83 -2.04
CA ASN A 120 26.05 -5.58 -0.81
C ASN A 120 25.53 -4.40 0.05
N ASP A 121 24.75 -3.47 -0.51
CA ASP A 121 24.12 -2.40 0.30
C ASP A 121 22.89 -2.93 1.06
N PHE A 122 22.36 -4.09 0.68
CA PHE A 122 21.17 -4.70 1.27
C PHE A 122 21.50 -5.94 2.11
N PRO A 123 20.59 -6.39 3.00
CA PRO A 123 20.75 -7.68 3.67
C PRO A 123 20.82 -8.82 2.67
N SER A 124 21.88 -9.64 2.76
CA SER A 124 22.11 -10.83 1.92
C SER A 124 21.01 -11.90 2.02
N SER A 125 20.08 -11.77 2.96
CA SER A 125 18.88 -12.60 3.13
C SER A 125 17.60 -12.00 2.53
N MET A 126 17.69 -11.04 1.60
CA MET A 126 16.51 -10.40 1.00
C MET A 126 15.72 -11.38 0.11
N THR A 127 14.57 -11.84 0.62
CA THR A 127 13.63 -12.74 -0.08
C THR A 127 13.08 -12.13 -1.38
N MET A 128 12.62 -12.97 -2.30
CA MET A 128 11.94 -12.52 -3.53
C MET A 128 10.72 -11.62 -3.23
N GLN A 129 9.98 -11.88 -2.14
CA GLN A 129 8.85 -11.03 -1.73
C GLN A 129 9.31 -9.62 -1.32
N ASN A 130 10.43 -9.51 -0.62
CA ASN A 130 11.04 -8.22 -0.27
C ASN A 130 11.53 -7.47 -1.53
N ARG A 131 12.17 -8.18 -2.47
CA ARG A 131 12.59 -7.64 -3.78
C ARG A 131 11.40 -7.11 -4.60
N LEU A 132 10.29 -7.87 -4.67
CA LEU A 132 9.04 -7.44 -5.31
C LEU A 132 8.40 -6.23 -4.60
N PHE A 133 8.42 -6.18 -3.27
CA PHE A 133 7.96 -5.02 -2.51
C PHE A 133 8.79 -3.77 -2.80
N LEU A 134 10.12 -3.89 -2.93
CA LEU A 134 10.97 -2.76 -3.33
C LEU A 134 10.62 -2.23 -4.72
N LYS A 135 10.44 -3.13 -5.70
CA LYS A 135 9.98 -2.78 -7.05
C LYS A 135 8.64 -2.03 -7.01
N TYR A 136 7.68 -2.50 -6.21
CA TYR A 136 6.39 -1.84 -5.99
C TYR A 136 6.56 -0.44 -5.36
N ILE A 137 7.15 -0.34 -4.16
CA ILE A 137 7.14 0.90 -3.38
C ILE A 137 7.92 2.03 -4.06
N THR A 138 9.03 1.70 -4.74
CA THR A 138 9.84 2.67 -5.50
C THR A 138 9.29 2.95 -6.90
N GLY A 139 8.46 2.05 -7.44
CA GLY A 139 8.04 2.07 -8.85
C GLY A 139 9.13 1.73 -9.86
N GLY A 140 10.33 1.33 -9.42
CA GLY A 140 11.51 1.22 -10.28
C GLY A 140 12.11 2.59 -10.68
N ILE A 141 11.72 3.67 -10.00
CA ILE A 141 12.24 5.01 -10.27
C ILE A 141 13.67 5.11 -9.71
N PRO A 142 14.69 5.49 -10.50
CA PRO A 142 16.10 5.47 -10.07
C PRO A 142 16.38 6.32 -8.83
N ALA A 143 15.74 7.50 -8.70
CA ALA A 143 15.88 8.37 -7.53
C ALA A 143 15.32 7.73 -6.24
N HIS A 144 14.19 7.01 -6.34
CA HIS A 144 13.59 6.30 -5.21
C HIS A 144 14.45 5.09 -4.82
N LEU A 145 14.92 4.32 -5.81
CA LEU A 145 15.86 3.22 -5.59
C LEU A 145 17.16 3.72 -4.92
N GLN A 146 17.73 4.85 -5.36
CA GLN A 146 18.92 5.42 -4.75
C GLN A 146 18.70 5.85 -3.29
N ALA A 147 17.53 6.39 -2.95
CA ALA A 147 17.20 6.77 -1.57
C ALA A 147 17.11 5.57 -0.60
N MET A 148 16.83 4.36 -1.10
CA MET A 148 16.90 3.13 -0.30
C MET A 148 18.32 2.85 0.25
N ARG A 149 19.36 3.25 -0.50
CA ARG A 149 20.77 2.95 -0.18
C ARG A 149 21.33 3.77 0.97
N GLU A 150 20.65 4.84 1.37
CA GLU A 150 20.98 5.64 2.56
C GLU A 150 20.90 4.80 3.86
N PHE A 151 20.18 3.67 3.83
CA PHE A 151 19.97 2.76 4.97
C PHE A 151 20.79 1.47 4.87
N ARG A 152 21.87 1.47 4.09
CA ARG A 152 22.73 0.29 3.88
C ARG A 152 23.17 -0.39 5.18
N GLY A 153 23.25 -1.72 5.14
CA GLY A 153 23.65 -2.55 6.29
C GLY A 153 22.59 -2.71 7.41
N GLN A 154 21.41 -2.09 7.28
CA GLN A 154 20.30 -2.26 8.25
C GLN A 154 19.38 -3.41 7.86
N ALA A 155 18.61 -3.94 8.81
CA ALA A 155 17.64 -4.99 8.51
C ALA A 155 16.55 -4.48 7.56
N PHE A 156 16.08 -5.31 6.62
CA PHE A 156 15.12 -4.89 5.58
C PHE A 156 13.87 -4.19 6.12
N LYS A 157 13.35 -4.66 7.27
CA LYS A 157 12.18 -4.07 7.94
C LYS A 157 12.45 -2.65 8.47
N GLU A 158 13.68 -2.34 8.84
CA GLU A 158 14.11 -1.01 9.27
C GLU A 158 14.34 -0.10 8.06
N ILE A 159 14.97 -0.63 7.01
CA ILE A 159 15.15 0.06 5.73
C ILE A 159 13.80 0.55 5.20
N VAL A 160 12.78 -0.31 5.11
CA VAL A 160 11.44 0.08 4.61
C VAL A 160 10.78 1.15 5.50
N SER A 161 10.92 1.03 6.83
CA SER A 161 10.36 1.99 7.77
C SER A 161 11.03 3.37 7.68
N LYS A 162 12.36 3.41 7.55
CA LYS A 162 13.12 4.66 7.45
C LYS A 162 13.07 5.27 6.06
N PHE A 163 12.93 4.45 5.02
CA PHE A 163 12.75 4.91 3.64
C PHE A 163 11.52 5.81 3.50
N ARG A 164 10.34 5.37 3.98
CA ARG A 164 9.11 6.19 3.98
C ARG A 164 9.25 7.50 4.76
N GLN A 165 10.13 7.53 5.76
CA GLN A 165 10.37 8.68 6.64
C GLN A 165 11.58 9.53 6.19
N CYS A 166 12.26 9.17 5.10
CA CYS A 166 13.43 9.92 4.64
C CYS A 166 12.98 11.22 3.96
N HIS A 167 13.81 12.26 4.05
CA HIS A 167 13.50 13.59 3.52
C HIS A 167 13.01 13.59 2.05
N LYS A 168 13.55 12.70 1.20
CA LYS A 168 13.13 12.56 -0.21
C LYS A 168 11.72 11.97 -0.35
N MET A 169 11.38 10.97 0.44
CA MET A 169 10.07 10.33 0.40
C MET A 169 9.00 11.18 1.11
N GLN A 170 9.39 11.93 2.14
CA GLN A 170 8.54 12.94 2.76
C GLN A 170 8.26 14.09 1.77
N ALA A 171 9.27 14.60 1.06
CA ALA A 171 9.06 15.61 0.00
C ALA A 171 8.10 15.09 -1.09
N LEU A 172 8.22 13.83 -1.53
CA LEU A 172 7.25 13.21 -2.44
C LEU A 172 5.83 13.15 -1.84
N ALA A 173 5.70 12.87 -0.55
CA ALA A 173 4.41 12.85 0.13
C ALA A 173 3.77 14.23 0.25
N ASP A 174 4.58 15.25 0.56
CA ASP A 174 4.18 16.64 0.65
C ASP A 174 3.74 17.16 -0.74
N ASP A 175 4.50 16.81 -1.78
CA ASP A 175 4.21 17.12 -3.19
C ASP A 175 2.89 16.49 -3.69
N VAL A 176 2.67 15.19 -3.43
CA VAL A 176 1.43 14.49 -3.79
C VAL A 176 0.23 15.08 -3.04
N THR A 177 0.43 15.45 -1.77
CA THR A 177 -0.60 16.11 -0.95
C THR A 177 -0.93 17.50 -1.51
N ALA A 178 0.09 18.32 -1.79
CA ALA A 178 -0.08 19.64 -2.38
C ALA A 178 -0.72 19.57 -3.78
N PHE A 179 -0.40 18.55 -4.58
CA PHE A 179 -1.08 18.27 -5.84
C PHE A 179 -2.56 17.98 -5.62
N HIS A 180 -2.90 17.07 -4.70
CA HIS A 180 -4.30 16.75 -4.39
C HIS A 180 -5.10 17.96 -3.89
N SER A 181 -4.57 18.73 -2.94
CA SER A 181 -5.25 19.91 -2.40
C SER A 181 -5.48 21.02 -3.43
N ARG A 182 -4.63 21.15 -4.46
CA ARG A 182 -4.95 22.01 -5.61
C ARG A 182 -6.19 21.50 -6.36
N MET A 183 -6.34 20.18 -6.50
CA MET A 183 -7.46 19.55 -7.22
C MET A 183 -8.79 19.58 -6.43
N GLU A 184 -8.76 19.67 -5.10
CA GLU A 184 -9.95 19.89 -4.27
C GLU A 184 -10.69 21.19 -4.64
N SER A 185 -9.95 22.23 -5.05
CA SER A 185 -10.50 23.53 -5.44
C SER A 185 -11.20 23.56 -6.81
N LEU A 186 -11.15 22.46 -7.57
CA LEU A 186 -11.73 22.39 -8.92
C LEU A 186 -13.26 22.45 -8.92
N LYS A 187 -13.80 22.99 -10.01
CA LYS A 187 -15.25 22.95 -10.30
C LYS A 187 -15.72 21.49 -10.37
N SER A 188 -16.98 21.24 -10.00
CA SER A 188 -17.55 19.89 -9.87
C SER A 188 -17.34 18.98 -11.09
N ALA A 189 -17.40 19.52 -12.31
CA ALA A 189 -17.12 18.78 -13.54
C ALA A 189 -15.65 18.30 -13.58
N ASP A 190 -14.69 19.21 -13.39
CA ASP A 190 -13.26 18.89 -13.47
C ASP A 190 -12.77 18.07 -12.27
N ARG A 191 -13.34 18.28 -11.07
CA ARG A 191 -13.12 17.39 -9.91
C ARG A 191 -13.61 15.96 -10.20
N LYS A 192 -14.75 15.78 -10.88
CA LYS A 192 -15.19 14.44 -11.33
C LYS A 192 -14.21 13.82 -12.32
N ARG A 193 -13.69 14.60 -13.28
CA ARG A 193 -12.68 14.12 -14.25
C ARG A 193 -11.37 13.71 -13.56
N TYR A 194 -10.88 14.56 -12.65
CA TYR A 194 -9.72 14.29 -11.79
C TYR A 194 -9.88 12.96 -11.04
N LEU A 195 -11.01 12.78 -10.32
CA LEU A 195 -11.28 11.56 -9.57
C LEU A 195 -11.38 10.31 -10.48
N GLN A 196 -11.92 10.43 -11.70
CA GLN A 196 -11.92 9.32 -12.67
C GLN A 196 -10.50 8.96 -13.14
N LEU A 197 -9.66 9.94 -13.46
CA LEU A 197 -8.27 9.73 -13.87
C LEU A 197 -7.44 9.09 -12.73
N VAL A 198 -7.49 9.68 -11.54
CA VAL A 198 -6.74 9.17 -10.37
C VAL A 198 -7.25 7.78 -9.97
N THR A 199 -8.57 7.56 -9.91
CA THR A 199 -9.11 6.22 -9.64
C THR A 199 -8.54 5.21 -10.62
N ALA A 200 -8.55 5.51 -11.92
CA ALA A 200 -8.03 4.60 -12.93
C ALA A 200 -6.52 4.28 -12.76
N CYS A 201 -5.70 5.25 -12.37
CA CYS A 201 -4.30 5.03 -12.01
C CYS A 201 -4.10 4.27 -10.69
N LEU A 202 -5.04 4.37 -9.75
CA LEU A 202 -5.08 3.57 -8.52
C LEU A 202 -5.62 2.15 -8.76
N THR A 203 -6.40 1.91 -9.81
CA THR A 203 -7.00 0.60 -10.10
C THR A 203 -6.34 -0.19 -11.23
N ASP A 204 -5.32 0.38 -11.89
CA ASP A 204 -4.68 -0.15 -13.10
C ASP A 204 -5.70 -0.42 -14.25
N THR A 205 -6.60 0.54 -14.47
CA THR A 205 -7.71 0.46 -15.46
C THR A 205 -7.67 1.60 -16.46
N ILE A 206 -8.40 1.48 -17.57
CA ILE A 206 -8.61 2.59 -18.53
C ILE A 206 -9.71 3.51 -17.96
N PRO A 207 -9.49 4.82 -17.76
CA PRO A 207 -10.55 5.76 -17.41
C PRO A 207 -11.49 6.01 -18.59
N GLU A 208 -12.76 6.31 -18.31
CA GLU A 208 -13.78 6.64 -19.32
C GLU A 208 -13.42 7.87 -20.18
N ILE A 209 -12.55 8.75 -19.66
CA ILE A 209 -12.14 9.99 -20.31
C ILE A 209 -10.73 9.82 -20.90
N ARG A 210 -10.58 10.16 -22.18
CA ARG A 210 -9.28 10.17 -22.86
C ARG A 210 -8.30 11.13 -22.17
N HIS A 211 -7.19 10.55 -21.73
CA HIS A 211 -6.01 11.22 -21.19
C HIS A 211 -5.43 12.17 -22.25
N GLY A 212 -4.93 13.33 -21.82
CA GLY A 212 -4.41 14.39 -22.70
C GLY A 212 -5.40 15.52 -23.03
N SER A 213 -6.71 15.36 -22.80
CA SER A 213 -7.68 16.45 -22.99
C SER A 213 -7.52 17.60 -21.97
N HIS A 214 -6.95 17.30 -20.80
CA HIS A 214 -6.74 18.24 -19.69
C HIS A 214 -5.43 17.90 -18.96
N PRO A 215 -4.27 18.38 -19.44
CA PRO A 215 -2.97 18.05 -18.85
C PRO A 215 -2.76 18.57 -17.42
N THR A 216 -3.60 19.51 -16.96
CA THR A 216 -3.57 20.03 -15.59
C THR A 216 -4.24 19.13 -14.55
N LEU A 217 -4.99 18.10 -14.97
CA LEU A 217 -5.73 17.20 -14.07
C LEU A 217 -4.98 15.92 -13.69
N TYR A 218 -3.76 15.74 -14.16
CA TYR A 218 -2.86 14.64 -13.76
C TYR A 218 -1.42 15.16 -13.71
N ASP A 219 -0.57 14.49 -12.94
CA ASP A 219 0.86 14.81 -12.88
C ASP A 219 1.68 13.56 -13.22
N PRO A 220 2.50 13.58 -14.29
CA PRO A 220 3.28 12.42 -14.74
C PRO A 220 4.30 11.91 -13.71
N ARG A 221 4.62 12.71 -12.67
CA ARG A 221 5.50 12.31 -11.56
C ARG A 221 4.83 11.30 -10.62
N TYR A 222 3.50 11.27 -10.55
CA TYR A 222 2.73 10.42 -9.64
C TYR A 222 1.84 9.42 -10.39
N PHE A 223 1.31 9.82 -11.55
CA PHE A 223 0.34 9.06 -12.34
C PHE A 223 0.73 9.04 -13.81
N CYS A 224 0.85 7.86 -14.40
CA CYS A 224 1.13 7.67 -15.82
C CYS A 224 0.04 6.85 -16.51
N PHE A 225 0.08 6.80 -17.83
CA PHE A 225 -0.78 5.96 -18.66
C PHE A 225 0.11 5.10 -19.57
N ASP A 226 -0.26 3.85 -19.80
CA ASP A 226 0.40 2.98 -20.78
C ASP A 226 -0.06 3.28 -22.22
N ASP A 227 0.54 2.63 -23.22
CA ASP A 227 0.21 2.85 -24.64
C ASP A 227 -1.23 2.41 -25.00
N GLU A 228 -1.90 1.63 -24.14
CA GLU A 228 -3.32 1.26 -24.25
C GLU A 228 -4.25 2.21 -23.48
N GLY A 229 -3.71 3.20 -22.78
CA GLY A 229 -4.46 4.16 -21.98
C GLY A 229 -4.88 3.66 -20.59
N ARG A 230 -4.33 2.54 -20.09
CA ARG A 230 -4.53 2.17 -18.67
C ARG A 230 -3.72 3.10 -17.79
N GLY A 231 -4.40 3.66 -16.79
CA GLY A 231 -3.72 4.40 -15.73
C GLY A 231 -2.81 3.48 -14.92
N CYS A 232 -1.70 4.02 -14.46
CA CYS A 232 -0.75 3.39 -13.54
C CYS A 232 -0.27 4.43 -12.53
N CYS A 233 0.07 4.01 -11.31
CA CYS A 233 0.85 4.86 -10.40
C CYS A 233 2.34 4.79 -10.76
N ALA A 234 3.03 5.94 -10.70
CA ALA A 234 4.47 6.03 -10.94
C ALA A 234 5.27 5.25 -9.88
N SER A 235 4.77 5.20 -8.63
CA SER A 235 5.30 4.38 -7.55
C SER A 235 4.20 3.90 -6.59
N GLY A 236 4.43 2.78 -5.91
CA GLY A 236 3.57 2.30 -4.84
C GLY A 236 3.48 3.27 -3.66
N LEU A 237 4.52 4.08 -3.41
CA LEU A 237 4.47 5.12 -2.39
C LEU A 237 3.46 6.22 -2.75
N ALA A 238 3.52 6.78 -3.97
CA ALA A 238 2.55 7.78 -4.43
C ALA A 238 1.11 7.24 -4.40
N ARG A 239 0.92 5.96 -4.74
CA ARG A 239 -0.34 5.22 -4.62
C ARG A 239 -0.83 5.18 -3.16
N ASP A 240 0.02 4.72 -2.24
CA ASP A 240 -0.31 4.62 -0.81
C ASP A 240 -0.72 5.99 -0.23
N ILE A 241 -0.02 7.07 -0.61
CA ILE A 241 -0.33 8.44 -0.19
C ILE A 241 -1.69 8.89 -0.72
N MET A 242 -1.92 8.80 -2.04
CA MET A 242 -3.17 9.24 -2.66
C MET A 242 -4.37 8.43 -2.16
N ILE A 243 -4.21 7.13 -1.89
CA ILE A 243 -5.24 6.32 -1.23
C ILE A 243 -5.62 6.93 0.13
N ASN A 244 -4.66 7.24 0.99
CA ASN A 244 -4.93 7.80 2.32
C ASN A 244 -5.65 9.17 2.25
N LEU A 245 -5.31 10.00 1.25
CA LEU A 245 -5.96 11.29 1.01
C LEU A 245 -7.42 11.11 0.58
N LEU A 246 -7.68 10.32 -0.48
CA LEU A 246 -9.03 10.02 -0.95
C LEU A 246 -9.89 9.30 0.10
N TYR A 247 -9.28 8.52 1.00
CA TYR A 247 -9.99 7.93 2.14
C TYR A 247 -10.55 8.96 3.10
N ALA A 248 -9.84 10.06 3.33
CA ALA A 248 -10.32 11.16 4.16
C ALA A 248 -11.38 12.01 3.45
N GLU A 249 -11.35 12.07 2.12
CA GLU A 249 -12.26 12.85 1.27
C GLU A 249 -13.60 12.13 0.98
N ASP A 250 -13.57 10.96 0.31
CA ASP A 250 -14.76 10.20 -0.10
C ASP A 250 -14.48 8.70 -0.22
N MET A 251 -14.96 7.92 0.76
CA MET A 251 -14.81 6.47 0.76
C MET A 251 -15.69 5.72 -0.23
N SER A 252 -16.74 6.34 -0.78
CA SER A 252 -17.62 5.68 -1.75
C SER A 252 -16.86 5.28 -3.01
N LEU A 253 -15.80 6.02 -3.35
CA LEU A 253 -14.85 5.75 -4.43
C LEU A 253 -14.29 4.32 -4.38
N PHE A 254 -13.92 3.82 -3.20
CA PHE A 254 -13.34 2.48 -3.00
C PHE A 254 -14.36 1.34 -3.08
N THR A 255 -15.65 1.67 -3.26
CA THR A 255 -16.74 0.71 -3.45
C THR A 255 -17.31 0.69 -4.87
N SER A 256 -16.64 1.39 -5.80
CA SER A 256 -17.01 1.45 -7.22
C SER A 256 -16.48 0.25 -8.03
N ASP A 257 -17.07 0.01 -9.21
CA ASP A 257 -16.77 -1.14 -10.07
C ASP A 257 -15.33 -1.19 -10.59
N SER A 258 -14.61 -0.05 -10.64
CA SER A 258 -13.19 -0.01 -11.01
C SER A 258 -12.30 -0.71 -9.99
N TRP A 259 -12.59 -0.60 -8.70
CA TRP A 259 -11.87 -1.30 -7.63
C TRP A 259 -12.11 -2.81 -7.69
N TYR A 260 -13.35 -3.23 -7.93
CA TYR A 260 -13.66 -4.64 -8.14
C TYR A 260 -13.01 -5.20 -9.42
N SER A 261 -12.91 -4.39 -10.47
CA SER A 261 -12.20 -4.74 -11.71
C SER A 261 -10.69 -4.86 -11.49
N SER A 262 -10.09 -3.94 -10.72
CA SER A 262 -8.68 -3.99 -10.29
C SER A 262 -8.33 -5.33 -9.66
N VAL A 263 -9.17 -5.83 -8.75
CA VAL A 263 -8.95 -7.12 -8.07
C VAL A 263 -8.91 -8.31 -9.05
N ARG A 264 -9.60 -8.21 -10.20
CA ARG A 264 -9.65 -9.26 -11.22
C ARG A 264 -8.42 -9.27 -12.14
N SER A 265 -7.86 -8.09 -12.46
CA SER A 265 -6.77 -7.95 -13.44
C SER A 265 -5.38 -7.70 -12.83
N ALA A 266 -5.29 -7.27 -11.58
CA ALA A 266 -4.03 -6.83 -10.98
C ALA A 266 -3.09 -7.97 -10.53
N CYS A 267 -1.79 -7.65 -10.50
CA CYS A 267 -0.78 -8.51 -9.89
C CYS A 267 -0.92 -8.56 -8.36
N GLY A 268 -0.31 -9.57 -7.72
CA GLY A 268 -0.53 -9.91 -6.29
C GLY A 268 -0.57 -8.73 -5.33
N LEU A 269 0.52 -7.97 -5.18
CA LEU A 269 0.58 -6.84 -4.23
C LEU A 269 -0.52 -5.79 -4.44
N ILE A 270 -0.83 -5.49 -5.70
CA ILE A 270 -1.83 -4.49 -6.08
C ILE A 270 -3.24 -5.01 -5.79
N ARG A 271 -3.53 -6.24 -6.21
CA ARG A 271 -4.78 -6.94 -5.92
C ARG A 271 -5.04 -7.02 -4.42
N ASP A 272 -4.04 -7.41 -3.65
CA ASP A 272 -4.11 -7.59 -2.21
C ASP A 272 -4.40 -6.24 -1.51
N SER A 273 -3.75 -5.16 -1.95
CA SER A 273 -4.08 -3.79 -1.53
C SER A 273 -5.52 -3.41 -1.91
N SER A 274 -5.98 -3.69 -3.14
CA SER A 274 -7.33 -3.34 -3.59
C SER A 274 -8.42 -4.08 -2.80
N ILE A 275 -8.21 -5.35 -2.44
CA ILE A 275 -9.12 -6.11 -1.56
C ILE A 275 -9.22 -5.45 -0.17
N ILE A 276 -8.09 -5.06 0.42
CA ILE A 276 -8.06 -4.36 1.71
C ILE A 276 -8.87 -3.06 1.63
N GLN A 277 -8.67 -2.25 0.59
CA GLN A 277 -9.41 -0.99 0.45
C GLN A 277 -10.92 -1.21 0.28
N ILE A 278 -11.35 -2.13 -0.59
CA ILE A 278 -12.78 -2.46 -0.73
C ILE A 278 -13.39 -2.86 0.63
N CYS A 279 -12.68 -3.65 1.44
CA CYS A 279 -13.15 -4.04 2.77
C CYS A 279 -13.26 -2.85 3.73
N LEU A 280 -12.23 -1.99 3.80
CA LEU A 280 -12.22 -0.82 4.67
C LEU A 280 -13.32 0.19 4.31
N GLY A 281 -13.47 0.53 3.02
CA GLY A 281 -14.52 1.43 2.53
C GLY A 281 -15.94 0.90 2.86
N ARG A 282 -16.19 -0.40 2.65
CA ARG A 282 -17.48 -1.03 3.03
C ARG A 282 -17.73 -0.98 4.55
N ILE A 283 -16.73 -1.32 5.35
CA ILE A 283 -16.81 -1.29 6.83
C ILE A 283 -17.08 0.12 7.33
N ALA A 284 -16.48 1.13 6.72
CA ALA A 284 -16.63 2.51 7.16
C ALA A 284 -17.99 3.11 6.77
N LEU A 285 -18.49 2.82 5.55
CA LEU A 285 -19.79 3.30 5.07
C LEU A 285 -20.98 2.62 5.76
N SER A 286 -20.92 1.30 5.98
CA SER A 286 -22.04 0.49 6.47
C SER A 286 -21.83 -0.13 7.85
N GLY A 287 -20.68 0.10 8.49
CA GLY A 287 -20.27 -0.63 9.67
C GLY A 287 -19.98 -2.12 9.38
N LEU A 288 -19.84 -2.90 10.46
CA LEU A 288 -19.70 -4.37 10.38
C LEU A 288 -21.03 -5.11 10.08
N PHE A 289 -22.16 -4.41 9.96
CA PHE A 289 -23.49 -5.00 9.94
C PHE A 289 -24.25 -4.60 8.67
N HIS A 290 -24.20 -5.44 7.63
CA HIS A 290 -24.93 -5.17 6.38
C HIS A 290 -26.34 -5.80 6.32
N ALA A 291 -26.70 -6.63 7.31
CA ALA A 291 -28.00 -7.33 7.33
C ALA A 291 -29.22 -6.39 7.52
N ASN A 292 -29.02 -5.22 8.13
CA ASN A 292 -30.00 -4.13 8.18
C ASN A 292 -29.28 -2.84 7.76
N ALA A 293 -29.88 -2.04 6.87
CA ALA A 293 -29.29 -0.81 6.33
C ALA A 293 -29.17 0.37 7.34
N ASN A 294 -29.19 0.07 8.64
CA ASN A 294 -29.15 1.04 9.74
C ASN A 294 -27.72 1.25 10.29
N GLY A 295 -26.70 0.79 9.57
CA GLY A 295 -25.31 1.06 9.90
C GLY A 295 -25.00 2.53 9.69
N THR A 296 -24.77 3.28 10.77
CA THR A 296 -24.25 4.65 10.67
C THR A 296 -22.82 4.63 10.17
N ALA A 297 -22.52 5.47 9.16
CA ALA A 297 -21.16 5.67 8.68
C ALA A 297 -20.21 6.00 9.85
N MET A 298 -19.08 5.31 9.91
CA MET A 298 -18.06 5.50 10.94
C MET A 298 -17.17 6.69 10.59
N ARG A 299 -16.83 7.52 11.59
CA ARG A 299 -15.79 8.53 11.39
C ARG A 299 -14.43 7.85 11.32
N ILE A 300 -13.61 8.24 10.35
CA ILE A 300 -12.27 7.69 10.18
C ILE A 300 -11.29 8.48 11.04
N SER A 301 -10.26 7.81 11.56
CA SER A 301 -9.01 8.44 11.99
C SER A 301 -7.86 7.66 11.37
N THR A 302 -6.94 8.31 10.68
CA THR A 302 -5.59 7.75 10.56
C THR A 302 -4.85 7.97 11.88
N PHE A 303 -3.88 7.11 12.21
CA PHE A 303 -3.05 7.29 13.40
C PHE A 303 -1.67 6.66 13.21
N ARG A 304 -0.61 7.25 13.78
CA ARG A 304 0.70 6.59 13.85
C ARG A 304 0.70 5.57 14.99
N GLU A 305 1.19 5.90 16.18
CA GLU A 305 1.43 4.91 17.24
C GLU A 305 0.18 4.48 18.02
N THR A 306 -0.72 5.44 18.28
CA THR A 306 -1.93 5.24 19.07
C THR A 306 -3.11 5.95 18.40
N PRO A 307 -4.32 5.37 18.37
CA PRO A 307 -5.53 6.10 18.00
C PRO A 307 -5.66 7.36 18.86
N ALA A 308 -6.11 8.46 18.26
CA ALA A 308 -6.26 9.75 18.92
C ALA A 308 -7.50 9.76 19.84
N PHE A 309 -7.45 8.94 20.90
CA PHE A 309 -8.59 8.62 21.77
C PHE A 309 -9.24 9.84 22.44
N GLY A 310 -8.48 10.89 22.76
CA GLY A 310 -8.99 12.08 23.48
C GLY A 310 -10.21 12.71 22.79
N TRP A 311 -10.07 13.10 21.51
CA TRP A 311 -11.20 13.69 20.77
C TRP A 311 -12.32 12.68 20.51
N MET A 312 -12.03 11.37 20.43
CA MET A 312 -13.05 10.33 20.28
C MET A 312 -13.93 10.23 21.55
N PHE A 313 -13.32 10.35 22.73
CA PHE A 313 -14.03 10.41 24.01
C PHE A 313 -14.81 11.71 24.18
N GLU A 314 -14.24 12.86 23.80
CA GLU A 314 -14.97 14.13 23.74
C GLU A 314 -16.21 14.05 22.83
N GLU A 315 -16.06 13.48 21.63
CA GLU A 315 -17.17 13.33 20.68
C GLU A 315 -18.24 12.33 21.19
N ALA A 316 -17.83 11.26 21.87
CA ALA A 316 -18.76 10.36 22.54
C ALA A 316 -19.51 11.05 23.69
N ARG A 317 -18.84 11.92 24.46
CA ARG A 317 -19.48 12.73 25.52
C ARG A 317 -20.52 13.71 24.97
N LYS A 318 -20.35 14.23 23.75
CA LYS A 318 -21.36 15.06 23.05
C LYS A 318 -22.62 14.27 22.63
N ASN A 319 -22.53 12.93 22.53
CA ASN A 319 -23.67 12.05 22.23
C ASN A 319 -23.99 11.11 23.41
N PRO A 320 -24.45 11.64 24.58
CA PRO A 320 -24.57 10.86 25.82
C PRO A 320 -25.64 9.76 25.79
N ARG A 321 -26.43 9.64 24.71
CA ARG A 321 -27.49 8.63 24.54
C ARG A 321 -27.17 7.59 23.46
N GLY A 322 -26.04 7.71 22.76
CA GLY A 322 -25.69 6.86 21.62
C GLY A 322 -24.27 6.31 21.70
N THR A 323 -24.02 5.26 20.90
CA THR A 323 -22.67 4.71 20.73
C THR A 323 -21.97 5.39 19.57
N SER A 324 -20.91 6.15 19.84
CA SER A 324 -20.06 6.71 18.77
C SER A 324 -19.15 5.61 18.23
N SER A 325 -19.07 5.48 16.89
CA SER A 325 -18.26 4.47 16.20
C SER A 325 -17.23 5.12 15.28
N PHE A 326 -15.98 4.70 15.42
CA PHE A 326 -14.83 5.21 14.69
C PHE A 326 -14.08 4.07 14.01
N LEU A 327 -13.61 4.28 12.77
CA LEU A 327 -12.68 3.37 12.09
C LEU A 327 -11.28 3.99 12.15
N CYS A 328 -10.40 3.41 12.94
CA CYS A 328 -9.02 3.87 13.10
C CYS A 328 -8.12 3.05 12.17
N ILE A 329 -7.55 3.69 11.14
CA ILE A 329 -6.62 3.05 10.20
C ILE A 329 -5.18 3.38 10.66
N PRO A 330 -4.34 2.39 10.98
CA PRO A 330 -2.94 2.65 11.28
C PRO A 330 -2.24 3.21 10.04
N GLY A 331 -1.40 4.21 10.26
CA GLY A 331 -0.54 4.77 9.23
C GLY A 331 0.45 3.71 8.72
N PRO A 332 0.96 3.87 7.48
CA PRO A 332 1.72 2.86 6.75
C PRO A 332 2.94 2.27 7.50
N ASP A 333 3.48 2.97 8.49
CA ASP A 333 4.70 2.59 9.20
C ASP A 333 4.46 1.85 10.53
N THR A 334 3.22 1.85 11.04
CA THR A 334 3.04 1.93 12.50
C THR A 334 2.25 0.82 13.16
N CYS A 335 1.53 -0.03 12.42
CA CYS A 335 1.04 -1.27 13.02
C CYS A 335 1.14 -2.45 12.06
N ARG A 336 1.98 -3.41 12.44
CA ARG A 336 2.17 -4.67 11.72
C ARG A 336 1.07 -5.69 12.05
N PHE A 337 0.30 -5.48 13.12
CA PHE A 337 -0.53 -6.51 13.74
C PHE A 337 -1.98 -6.57 13.22
N PHE A 338 -2.49 -5.47 12.66
CA PHE A 338 -3.85 -5.37 12.15
C PHE A 338 -3.91 -4.30 11.05
N THR A 339 -4.93 -4.39 10.21
CA THR A 339 -5.21 -3.51 9.07
C THR A 339 -6.02 -2.28 9.47
N ALA A 340 -6.88 -2.39 10.48
CA ALA A 340 -7.61 -1.28 11.09
C ALA A 340 -8.08 -1.64 12.52
N VAL A 341 -8.63 -0.69 13.26
CA VAL A 341 -9.31 -0.90 14.55
C VAL A 341 -10.63 -0.15 14.56
N ILE A 342 -11.74 -0.83 14.78
CA ILE A 342 -12.99 -0.13 15.08
C ILE A 342 -13.01 0.17 16.57
N VAL A 343 -13.25 1.43 16.92
CA VAL A 343 -13.43 1.89 18.30
C VAL A 343 -14.90 2.29 18.45
N ARG A 344 -15.60 1.64 19.39
CA ARG A 344 -16.98 1.99 19.76
C ARG A 344 -17.02 2.47 21.19
N ILE A 345 -17.51 3.68 21.41
CA ILE A 345 -17.55 4.31 22.73
C ILE A 345 -19.02 4.51 23.11
N ASN A 346 -19.43 3.88 24.22
CA ASN A 346 -20.74 4.04 24.83
C ASN A 346 -20.56 4.80 26.16
N PRO A 347 -20.99 6.07 26.24
CA PRO A 347 -20.85 6.90 27.43
C PRO A 347 -21.80 6.48 28.57
N VAL A 348 -22.93 5.82 28.26
CA VAL A 348 -23.92 5.36 29.25
C VAL A 348 -23.32 4.24 30.11
N ASP A 349 -22.83 3.19 29.46
CA ASP A 349 -22.24 2.04 30.12
C ASP A 349 -20.80 2.29 30.59
N LYS A 350 -20.24 3.46 30.25
CA LYS A 350 -18.81 3.79 30.32
C LYS A 350 -17.94 2.67 29.72
N THR A 351 -18.28 2.21 28.52
CA THR A 351 -17.54 1.16 27.81
C THR A 351 -16.91 1.67 26.52
N ALA A 352 -15.71 1.18 26.24
CA ALA A 352 -15.01 1.35 24.98
C ALA A 352 -14.69 -0.05 24.42
N HIS A 353 -15.32 -0.41 23.30
CA HIS A 353 -15.11 -1.68 22.61
C HIS A 353 -14.16 -1.47 21.44
N LEU A 354 -12.97 -2.07 21.52
CA LEU A 354 -11.96 -2.05 20.47
C LEU A 354 -12.01 -3.36 19.70
N ILE A 355 -12.09 -3.25 18.38
CA ILE A 355 -12.17 -4.37 17.45
C ILE A 355 -11.02 -4.23 16.44
N PRO A 356 -9.80 -4.69 16.77
CA PRO A 356 -8.72 -4.79 15.80
C PRO A 356 -9.10 -5.77 14.69
N LEU A 357 -8.87 -5.36 13.45
CA LEU A 357 -9.20 -6.07 12.22
C LEU A 357 -7.91 -6.41 11.47
N GLN A 358 -7.50 -7.66 11.43
CA GLN A 358 -6.46 -8.14 10.53
C GLN A 358 -7.14 -8.63 9.25
N ILE A 359 -6.82 -8.03 8.11
CA ILE A 359 -7.32 -8.43 6.78
C ILE A 359 -6.14 -9.03 6.03
N SER A 360 -6.17 -10.35 5.83
CA SER A 360 -5.20 -11.13 5.09
C SER A 360 -5.85 -11.70 3.83
N VAL A 361 -5.05 -11.76 2.77
CA VAL A 361 -5.32 -12.54 1.55
C VAL A 361 -4.21 -13.57 1.29
N SER A 362 -3.24 -13.67 2.20
CA SER A 362 -2.23 -14.74 2.21
C SER A 362 -2.81 -15.98 2.85
N GLN A 363 -2.67 -17.13 2.18
CA GLN A 363 -3.06 -18.45 2.72
C GLN A 363 -2.36 -18.81 4.05
N THR A 364 -1.27 -18.12 4.38
CA THR A 364 -0.50 -18.27 5.62
C THR A 364 -0.64 -17.03 6.50
N CYS A 365 -1.85 -16.74 6.96
CA CYS A 365 -2.01 -15.68 7.95
C CYS A 365 -1.39 -16.07 9.30
N THR A 366 -0.29 -15.39 9.66
CA THR A 366 0.28 -15.45 11.01
C THR A 366 -0.74 -14.88 12.00
N ASP A 367 -0.94 -15.54 13.15
CA ASP A 367 -1.73 -14.96 14.23
C ASP A 367 -0.95 -13.79 14.87
N LEU A 368 -1.41 -12.57 14.60
CA LEU A 368 -0.80 -11.36 15.15
C LEU A 368 -1.57 -10.84 16.37
N ALA A 369 -2.69 -11.46 16.75
CA ALA A 369 -3.46 -11.07 17.94
C ALA A 369 -2.61 -11.22 19.21
N THR A 370 -1.92 -12.36 19.35
CA THR A 370 -1.02 -12.63 20.47
C THR A 370 0.07 -11.55 20.60
N SER A 371 0.71 -11.17 19.49
CA SER A 371 1.74 -10.12 19.46
C SER A 371 1.17 -8.72 19.76
N PHE A 372 -0.02 -8.40 19.23
CA PHE A 372 -0.71 -7.14 19.52
C PHE A 372 -1.02 -6.99 21.02
N PHE A 373 -1.58 -8.04 21.64
CA PHE A 373 -1.97 -8.02 23.05
C PHE A 373 -0.75 -7.99 23.99
N ALA A 374 0.36 -8.60 23.61
CA ALA A 374 1.60 -8.55 24.39
C ALA A 374 2.30 -7.17 24.34
N VAL A 375 2.31 -6.51 23.17
CA VAL A 375 3.16 -5.32 22.94
C VAL A 375 2.39 -4.00 22.94
N THR A 376 1.30 -3.92 22.17
CA THR A 376 0.61 -2.63 21.90
C THR A 376 -0.52 -2.37 22.89
N TRP A 377 -1.25 -3.42 23.29
CA TRP A 377 -2.48 -3.31 24.05
C TRP A 377 -2.35 -2.58 25.39
N HIS A 378 -1.27 -2.83 26.13
CA HIS A 378 -1.12 -2.32 27.50
C HIS A 378 -1.16 -0.78 27.57
N GLY A 379 -0.55 -0.08 26.60
CA GLY A 379 -0.58 1.38 26.52
C GLY A 379 -1.97 1.92 26.23
N TRP A 380 -2.64 1.38 25.21
CA TRP A 380 -3.99 1.80 24.81
C TRP A 380 -5.02 1.55 25.93
N GLY A 381 -4.99 0.35 26.51
CA GLY A 381 -5.88 -0.02 27.60
C GLY A 381 -5.70 0.85 28.84
N LYS A 382 -4.48 1.36 29.10
CA LYS A 382 -4.23 2.33 30.18
C LYS A 382 -4.94 3.65 29.89
N PHE A 383 -4.66 4.27 28.74
CA PHE A 383 -5.26 5.56 28.35
C PHE A 383 -6.79 5.55 28.48
N ILE A 384 -7.44 4.48 28.02
CA ILE A 384 -8.89 4.35 28.05
C ILE A 384 -9.46 4.22 29.47
N ARG A 385 -8.72 3.58 30.39
CA ARG A 385 -9.10 3.52 31.80
C ARG A 385 -8.88 4.85 32.52
N ASP A 386 -7.82 5.57 32.16
CA ASP A 386 -7.54 6.90 32.71
C ASP A 386 -8.63 7.92 32.31
N GLU A 387 -9.24 7.76 31.12
CA GLU A 387 -10.46 8.47 30.67
C GLU A 387 -11.77 8.02 31.35
N GLY A 388 -11.72 7.01 32.24
CA GLY A 388 -12.84 6.50 33.02
C GLY A 388 -13.70 5.43 32.34
N PHE A 389 -13.24 4.82 31.24
CA PHE A 389 -13.98 3.81 30.49
C PHE A 389 -13.45 2.37 30.73
N LYS A 390 -14.37 1.42 30.85
CA LYS A 390 -14.09 -0.02 30.83
C LYS A 390 -13.80 -0.47 29.40
N THR A 391 -12.78 -1.30 29.23
CA THR A 391 -12.35 -1.76 27.90
C THR A 391 -12.86 -3.17 27.56
N ILE A 392 -13.41 -3.32 26.35
CA ILE A 392 -13.85 -4.60 25.77
C ILE A 392 -13.04 -4.81 24.49
N ASN A 393 -12.58 -6.04 24.24
CA ASN A 393 -11.75 -6.35 23.08
C ASN A 393 -12.33 -7.49 22.23
N THR A 394 -12.17 -7.40 20.92
CA THR A 394 -12.49 -8.49 20.00
C THR A 394 -11.56 -8.43 18.79
N PHE A 395 -10.57 -9.31 18.73
CA PHE A 395 -9.69 -9.37 17.57
C PHE A 395 -10.37 -10.18 16.46
N VAL A 396 -10.48 -9.58 15.27
CA VAL A 396 -11.10 -10.19 14.09
C VAL A 396 -10.03 -10.39 13.04
N LEU A 397 -9.80 -11.65 12.67
CA LEU A 397 -9.01 -12.01 11.50
C LEU A 397 -9.97 -12.38 10.36
N VAL A 398 -9.79 -11.71 9.23
CA VAL A 398 -10.38 -11.99 7.92
C VAL A 398 -9.29 -12.61 7.06
N ASP A 399 -9.49 -13.84 6.59
CA ASP A 399 -8.48 -14.57 5.81
C ASP A 399 -9.10 -15.43 4.69
N SER A 400 -8.28 -15.73 3.68
CA SER A 400 -8.54 -16.74 2.65
C SER A 400 -8.71 -18.15 3.24
N LEU A 401 -9.49 -19.04 2.58
CA LEU A 401 -9.63 -20.43 3.04
C LEU A 401 -8.46 -21.30 2.57
N THR A 402 -8.02 -22.22 3.45
CA THR A 402 -7.17 -23.35 3.09
C THR A 402 -8.01 -24.58 2.70
N SER A 403 -7.44 -25.54 1.98
CA SER A 403 -8.11 -26.76 1.51
C SER A 403 -8.74 -27.61 2.64
N GLU A 404 -8.04 -27.85 3.75
CA GLU A 404 -8.60 -28.55 4.94
C GLU A 404 -9.82 -27.82 5.53
N SER A 405 -9.88 -26.50 5.35
CA SER A 405 -11.01 -25.69 5.81
C SER A 405 -12.25 -25.88 4.94
N ALA A 406 -12.07 -26.27 3.67
CA ALA A 406 -13.17 -26.59 2.77
C ALA A 406 -13.83 -27.92 3.15
N GLU A 407 -13.07 -28.95 3.54
CA GLU A 407 -13.62 -30.23 4.03
C GLU A 407 -14.39 -30.07 5.36
N THR A 408 -13.89 -29.21 6.26
CA THR A 408 -14.61 -28.92 7.51
C THR A 408 -15.95 -28.21 7.27
N ILE A 409 -16.07 -27.48 6.15
CA ILE A 409 -17.28 -26.75 5.76
C ILE A 409 -18.21 -27.61 4.88
N SER A 410 -17.68 -28.49 4.02
CA SER A 410 -18.46 -29.36 3.11
C SER A 410 -19.34 -30.37 3.84
N ASN A 411 -18.95 -30.78 5.06
CA ASN A 411 -19.76 -31.63 5.93
C ASN A 411 -20.92 -30.87 6.62
N SER A 412 -21.07 -29.57 6.38
CA SER A 412 -22.28 -28.80 6.74
C SER A 412 -23.14 -28.58 5.49
N ASN A 413 -24.41 -29.03 5.54
CA ASN A 413 -25.31 -29.12 4.38
C ASN A 413 -25.83 -27.77 3.81
N THR A 414 -24.98 -26.74 3.75
CA THR A 414 -25.27 -25.48 3.05
C THR A 414 -24.07 -25.04 2.22
N PHE A 415 -24.11 -25.35 0.93
CA PHE A 415 -23.17 -24.90 -0.09
C PHE A 415 -22.91 -23.38 -0.01
N ARG A 416 -21.74 -22.98 0.50
CA ARG A 416 -21.23 -21.61 0.51
C ARG A 416 -19.70 -21.63 0.47
N GLU A 417 -19.14 -21.38 -0.71
CA GLU A 417 -17.70 -21.12 -0.87
C GLU A 417 -17.31 -19.88 -0.06
N GLY A 418 -16.24 -20.01 0.73
CA GLY A 418 -16.13 -19.29 1.99
C GLY A 418 -14.96 -18.33 2.15
N VAL A 419 -15.11 -17.42 3.11
CA VAL A 419 -14.01 -16.65 3.72
C VAL A 419 -13.87 -17.12 5.15
N ARG A 420 -12.64 -17.25 5.65
CA ARG A 420 -12.40 -17.60 7.04
C ARG A 420 -12.42 -16.35 7.88
N VAL A 421 -13.46 -16.18 8.69
CA VAL A 421 -13.43 -15.26 9.81
C VAL A 421 -12.99 -16.04 11.06
N ARG A 422 -11.84 -15.72 11.63
CA ARG A 422 -11.44 -16.18 12.97
C ARG A 422 -11.63 -15.02 13.95
N ILE A 423 -12.46 -15.20 14.98
CA ILE A 423 -12.70 -14.18 16.01
C ILE A 423 -12.13 -14.67 17.33
N PHE A 424 -11.08 -14.02 17.79
CA PHE A 424 -10.51 -14.25 19.11
C PHE A 424 -11.22 -13.32 20.08
N THR A 425 -12.21 -13.87 20.78
CA THR A 425 -12.96 -13.14 21.82
C THR A 425 -12.47 -13.57 23.20
N GLN A 426 -11.75 -12.70 23.90
CA GLN A 426 -11.56 -12.85 25.34
C GLN A 426 -12.86 -12.41 26.03
N ARG A 427 -13.81 -13.34 26.19
CA ARG A 427 -15.17 -13.03 26.66
C ARG A 427 -15.20 -12.71 28.15
N VAL A 428 -15.84 -11.59 28.47
CA VAL A 428 -17.08 -11.66 29.25
C VAL A 428 -18.24 -11.70 28.24
N LEU A 429 -19.29 -12.50 28.50
CA LEU A 429 -20.45 -12.68 27.60
C LEU A 429 -21.16 -11.31 27.36
N ASP A 430 -21.82 -11.02 26.24
CA ASP A 430 -22.63 -11.91 25.39
C ASP A 430 -22.83 -11.37 23.96
N SER A 431 -22.77 -12.20 22.91
CA SER A 431 -22.82 -11.70 21.51
C SER A 431 -23.07 -12.74 20.39
N ARG A 432 -23.65 -13.92 20.67
CA ARG A 432 -23.82 -14.98 19.64
C ARG A 432 -24.64 -14.56 18.40
N ARG A 433 -25.56 -13.59 18.51
CA ARG A 433 -26.37 -13.11 17.37
C ARG A 433 -25.64 -12.16 16.41
N GLN A 434 -24.65 -11.41 16.89
CA GLN A 434 -23.87 -10.49 16.04
C GLN A 434 -22.90 -11.24 15.11
N LEU A 435 -22.41 -12.39 15.58
CA LEU A 435 -21.44 -13.26 14.90
C LEU A 435 -22.00 -13.86 13.59
N THR A 436 -23.22 -14.38 13.60
CA THR A 436 -23.84 -15.06 12.44
C THR A 436 -24.16 -14.09 11.30
N ALA A 437 -24.56 -12.86 11.63
CA ALA A 437 -24.83 -11.81 10.64
C ALA A 437 -23.55 -11.38 9.92
N PHE A 438 -22.45 -11.18 10.66
CA PHE A 438 -21.15 -10.79 10.11
C PHE A 438 -20.63 -11.77 9.05
N ILE A 439 -20.66 -13.08 9.37
CA ILE A 439 -20.20 -14.13 8.46
C ILE A 439 -21.04 -14.16 7.18
N SER A 440 -22.38 -14.03 7.28
CA SER A 440 -23.23 -14.08 6.08
C SER A 440 -23.09 -12.87 5.16
N SER A 441 -22.73 -11.69 5.67
CA SER A 441 -22.49 -10.49 4.85
C SER A 441 -21.12 -10.52 4.17
N PHE A 442 -20.07 -10.98 4.85
CA PHE A 442 -18.73 -11.06 4.25
C PHE A 442 -18.70 -12.03 3.05
N LEU A 443 -19.41 -13.15 3.15
CA LEU A 443 -19.55 -14.16 2.08
C LEU A 443 -20.17 -13.63 0.78
N GLN A 444 -20.91 -12.51 0.81
CA GLN A 444 -21.45 -11.91 -0.43
C GLN A 444 -20.43 -11.04 -1.16
N ILE A 445 -19.44 -10.46 -0.45
CA ILE A 445 -18.38 -9.65 -1.07
C ILE A 445 -17.46 -10.55 -1.92
N THR A 446 -17.14 -11.76 -1.46
CA THR A 446 -16.38 -12.74 -2.25
C THR A 446 -17.18 -13.41 -3.36
N ARG A 447 -18.51 -13.58 -3.23
CA ARG A 447 -19.36 -14.11 -4.33
C ARG A 447 -19.24 -13.31 -5.64
N PHE A 448 -18.93 -12.02 -5.57
CA PHE A 448 -18.71 -11.17 -6.74
C PHE A 448 -17.32 -11.34 -7.40
N ALA A 449 -16.37 -11.97 -6.70
CA ALA A 449 -15.02 -12.25 -7.18
C ALA A 449 -14.88 -13.64 -7.81
N THR A 450 -15.69 -14.62 -7.38
CA THR A 450 -15.47 -16.06 -7.68
C THR A 450 -16.52 -16.68 -8.62
N SER A 451 -16.99 -15.94 -9.63
CA SER A 451 -17.91 -16.47 -10.64
C SER A 451 -17.22 -16.60 -12.01
N MET A 452 -16.54 -17.73 -12.29
CA MET A 452 -16.38 -18.35 -13.62
C MET A 452 -15.59 -19.68 -13.57
N TYR A 453 -15.87 -20.59 -14.52
CA TYR A 453 -15.42 -22.00 -14.66
C TYR A 453 -16.09 -22.97 -13.63
N LEU A 454 -16.60 -24.17 -13.97
CA LEU A 454 -16.42 -25.03 -15.18
C LEU A 454 -17.67 -25.91 -15.49
N LEU A 455 -17.60 -26.72 -16.55
CA LEU A 455 -18.68 -27.51 -17.16
C LEU A 455 -18.76 -29.00 -16.71
N SER A 456 -19.98 -29.45 -16.35
CA SER A 456 -20.70 -30.66 -16.83
C SER A 456 -20.22 -32.14 -16.61
N ILE A 457 -21.14 -32.93 -15.98
CA ILE A 457 -21.48 -34.41 -16.10
C ILE A 457 -20.58 -35.52 -15.42
N PRO A 458 -21.03 -36.81 -15.18
CA PRO A 458 -21.51 -37.25 -13.84
C PRO A 458 -21.09 -38.66 -13.29
N ASN A 459 -21.62 -39.02 -12.10
CA ASN A 459 -21.72 -40.37 -11.43
C ASN A 459 -20.39 -40.95 -10.89
N TRP A 460 -20.28 -41.73 -9.79
CA TRP A 460 -21.20 -42.62 -9.03
C TRP A 460 -21.15 -42.41 -7.48
N VAL A 461 -21.92 -43.20 -6.71
CA VAL A 461 -22.14 -43.12 -5.24
C VAL A 461 -21.68 -44.42 -4.52
N VAL A 462 -21.32 -44.37 -3.21
CA VAL A 462 -21.75 -45.30 -2.11
C VAL A 462 -20.96 -45.11 -0.76
N TYR A 463 -21.67 -44.68 0.28
CA TYR A 463 -21.62 -44.92 1.76
C TYR A 463 -20.30 -45.40 2.46
N SER A 464 -19.72 -44.68 3.45
CA SER A 464 -20.06 -44.52 4.92
C SER A 464 -19.32 -45.52 5.85
N SER A 465 -19.18 -45.40 7.18
CA SER A 465 -19.65 -44.46 8.24
C SER A 465 -18.78 -44.53 9.53
N GLU A 466 -18.99 -43.62 10.50
CA GLU A 466 -18.47 -43.66 11.91
C GLU A 466 -19.33 -44.60 12.79
N ILE A 467 -18.82 -45.16 13.91
CA ILE A 467 -19.64 -45.55 15.09
C ILE A 467 -18.80 -45.87 16.37
N ASN A 468 -19.38 -45.54 17.53
CA ASN A 468 -18.88 -45.82 18.89
C ASN A 468 -18.94 -47.32 19.29
N ILE A 469 -18.12 -47.75 20.26
CA ILE A 469 -18.10 -49.14 20.76
C ILE A 469 -18.68 -49.27 22.18
N LYS A 470 -19.61 -50.21 22.38
CA LYS A 470 -19.75 -51.03 23.60
C LYS A 470 -19.93 -52.53 23.21
N PRO A 471 -19.58 -53.50 24.07
CA PRO A 471 -19.07 -54.79 23.58
C PRO A 471 -19.94 -56.04 23.84
N GLN A 472 -19.89 -56.99 22.87
CA GLN A 472 -19.82 -58.48 22.95
C GLN A 472 -20.75 -59.32 23.86
N PRO A 473 -20.88 -60.67 23.67
CA PRO A 473 -20.65 -61.55 22.49
C PRO A 473 -21.89 -62.49 22.25
N PRO A 474 -21.86 -63.63 21.50
CA PRO A 474 -20.82 -64.18 20.62
C PRO A 474 -21.27 -64.56 19.19
N ASN A 475 -20.51 -64.15 18.18
CA ASN A 475 -19.64 -65.04 17.40
C ASN A 475 -18.99 -64.26 16.24
N TYR A 476 -17.66 -64.36 16.13
CA TYR A 476 -16.77 -63.97 15.01
C TYR A 476 -17.26 -62.88 14.02
N SER A 477 -16.56 -61.75 13.90
CA SER A 477 -15.25 -61.74 13.22
C SER A 477 -14.40 -60.49 13.50
N ARG A 478 -13.19 -60.45 12.94
CA ARG A 478 -12.06 -59.58 13.35
C ARG A 478 -12.23 -58.11 12.97
N ALA A 479 -11.84 -57.22 13.90
CA ALA A 479 -11.41 -55.86 13.59
C ALA A 479 -9.92 -55.72 13.91
N SER A 480 -9.15 -55.11 13.00
CA SER A 480 -7.77 -54.67 13.26
C SER A 480 -7.80 -53.15 13.41
N SER A 481 -7.54 -52.66 14.63
CA SER A 481 -7.60 -51.22 14.96
C SER A 481 -6.19 -50.65 15.03
N ILE A 482 -5.96 -49.48 14.43
CA ILE A 482 -4.75 -48.68 14.66
C ILE A 482 -5.04 -47.73 15.82
N TYR A 483 -4.20 -47.78 16.85
CA TYR A 483 -4.33 -46.95 18.05
C TYR A 483 -3.31 -45.81 18.01
N PHE A 484 -3.76 -44.59 18.26
CA PHE A 484 -2.90 -43.46 18.61
C PHE A 484 -3.06 -43.15 20.10
N HIS A 485 -1.96 -43.20 20.85
CA HIS A 485 -1.90 -42.70 22.21
C HIS A 485 -1.08 -41.40 22.23
N PHE A 486 -1.68 -40.35 22.75
CA PHE A 486 -0.96 -39.16 23.22
C PHE A 486 -1.18 -39.03 24.72
N ALA A 487 -0.11 -38.79 25.46
CA ALA A 487 -0.15 -38.40 26.86
C ALA A 487 0.61 -37.08 27.00
N ILE A 488 -0.04 -36.08 27.61
CA ILE A 488 0.58 -34.80 27.97
C ILE A 488 0.91 -34.87 29.46
N THR A 489 2.15 -34.53 29.83
CA THR A 489 2.56 -34.39 31.23
C THR A 489 3.15 -32.99 31.47
N ASN A 490 3.11 -32.53 32.73
CA ASN A 490 3.34 -31.12 33.12
C ASN A 490 4.80 -30.61 33.01
N MET A 491 5.66 -31.27 32.24
CA MET A 491 7.01 -30.83 31.90
C MET A 491 7.18 -31.01 30.39
N GLY A 492 7.05 -29.92 29.63
CA GLY A 492 6.83 -29.97 28.18
C GLY A 492 7.99 -30.56 27.37
N ILE A 493 7.87 -31.82 26.97
CA ILE A 493 8.61 -32.46 25.87
C ILE A 493 7.60 -33.36 25.12
N LEU A 494 7.63 -33.33 23.78
CA LEU A 494 6.79 -34.16 22.93
C LEU A 494 7.65 -35.24 22.26
N VAL A 495 7.52 -36.49 22.71
CA VAL A 495 8.13 -37.67 22.09
C VAL A 495 7.01 -38.59 21.62
N GLY A 496 7.01 -38.93 20.34
CA GLY A 496 6.09 -39.90 19.75
C GLY A 496 6.87 -41.02 19.07
N SER A 497 6.46 -42.27 19.30
CA SER A 497 6.96 -43.44 18.59
C SER A 497 5.81 -44.13 17.85
N LEU A 498 6.08 -44.61 16.63
CA LEU A 498 5.18 -45.52 15.94
C LEU A 498 5.59 -46.98 16.17
N HIS A 499 4.61 -47.84 16.34
CA HIS A 499 4.76 -49.29 16.24
C HIS A 499 3.81 -49.83 15.17
N PHE A 500 4.40 -50.40 14.12
CA PHE A 500 3.67 -51.13 13.09
C PHE A 500 3.76 -52.64 13.39
N PRO A 501 2.68 -53.42 13.17
CA PRO A 501 2.78 -54.87 13.21
C PRO A 501 3.66 -55.39 12.06
N SER A 502 4.56 -56.30 12.40
CA SER A 502 5.62 -56.79 11.51
C SER A 502 5.15 -57.91 10.58
N SER A 503 4.87 -57.61 9.31
CA SER A 503 4.85 -58.63 8.24
C SER A 503 4.99 -58.02 6.84
N CYS A 504 6.24 -57.77 6.42
CA CYS A 504 6.81 -57.94 5.06
C CYS A 504 8.10 -57.09 4.90
N MET A 505 9.26 -57.70 5.06
CA MET A 505 10.57 -57.14 4.64
C MET A 505 10.69 -57.21 3.10
N LYS A 506 11.49 -56.38 2.40
CA LYS A 506 12.95 -56.18 2.51
C LYS A 506 13.42 -54.82 1.95
N PRO A 507 14.70 -54.41 2.18
CA PRO A 507 15.08 -53.00 2.23
C PRO A 507 15.85 -52.48 0.99
N SER A 508 15.92 -51.15 0.85
CA SER A 508 16.96 -50.45 0.10
C SER A 508 17.40 -49.15 0.82
N ALA A 509 18.61 -48.67 0.55
CA ALA A 509 19.34 -47.76 1.43
C ALA A 509 18.98 -46.28 1.22
N SER A 510 18.27 -45.67 2.18
CA SER A 510 18.11 -44.20 2.29
C SER A 510 17.81 -43.69 3.73
N TYR A 511 17.87 -44.55 4.76
CA TYR A 511 17.39 -44.22 6.12
C TYR A 511 18.49 -43.90 7.16
N SER A 512 19.73 -43.69 6.73
CA SER A 512 20.88 -43.44 7.63
C SER A 512 21.46 -42.02 7.55
N ALA A 513 20.66 -41.03 7.14
CA ALA A 513 21.07 -39.61 7.08
C ALA A 513 20.19 -38.66 7.91
N LEU A 514 19.03 -39.11 8.40
CA LEU A 514 18.12 -38.29 9.23
C LEU A 514 18.08 -38.70 10.72
N ALA A 515 18.83 -39.73 11.11
CA ALA A 515 18.95 -40.22 12.49
C ALA A 515 20.23 -39.71 13.20
N ALA A 516 20.82 -38.62 12.70
CA ALA A 516 22.05 -38.02 13.22
C ALA A 516 21.97 -36.48 13.34
N LEU A 517 20.77 -35.90 13.24
CA LEU A 517 20.53 -34.44 13.30
C LEU A 517 19.13 -34.08 13.86
N LEU A 518 18.55 -35.01 14.63
CA LEU A 518 17.48 -34.84 15.62
C LEU A 518 17.91 -35.60 16.88
#